data_AF-A0ABD0NI74-F1
#
_entry.id   AF-A0ABD0NI74-F1
#
_cell.length_a   1.000
_cell.length_b   1.000
_cell.length_c   1.000
_cell.angle_alpha   90.00
_cell.angle_beta   90.00
_cell.angle_gamma   90.00
#
_symmetry.space_group_name_H-M   'P 1'
#
loop_
_entity.id
_entity.type
_entity.pdbx_description
1 polymer ?
#
loop_
_entity_poly.entity_id
_entity_poly.type
_entity_poly.pdbx_seq_one_letter_code
_entity_poly.pdbx_strand_id
1 'polypeptide(L)'
;NTGYIAWRLKTVHRKIRRGSVPPDSPLDGLPGGPKCQMPTNLEGQLDGDACREAMSLLNHTTDKSVIFQKMRETFQHRQKLVKNPGSSVHILSTFPRFLDIKGLVEQDFTLLFDEETSSRLLQKWDTFFRPNVIKEAKRLTSTAELSQLLLSAERPQGNDLDETR
;
A
#
# COMPACT_ATOMS: atom_id res chain seq x y z
N ASN A 1 -25.44 -4.42 48.57
CA ASN A 1 -25.30 -4.93 47.20
C ASN A 1 -25.16 -3.74 46.24
N THR A 2 -23.97 -3.12 46.19
CA THR A 2 -23.75 -1.84 45.48
C THR A 2 -22.36 -1.77 44.83
N GLY A 3 -21.89 -2.90 44.27
CA GLY A 3 -20.60 -2.94 43.56
C GLY A 3 -20.72 -2.51 42.09
N TYR A 4 -21.77 -2.99 41.41
CA TYR A 4 -21.94 -2.77 39.97
C TYR A 4 -22.33 -1.32 39.63
N ILE A 5 -23.26 -0.73 40.40
CA ILE A 5 -23.67 0.66 40.22
C ILE A 5 -22.52 1.63 40.53
N ALA A 6 -21.72 1.36 41.57
CA ALA A 6 -20.56 2.16 41.93
C ALA A 6 -19.46 2.14 40.85
N TRP A 7 -19.23 0.99 40.20
CA TRP A 7 -18.28 0.87 39.08
C TRP A 7 -18.74 1.65 37.85
N ARG A 8 -20.05 1.58 37.53
CA ARG A 8 -20.65 2.34 36.42
C ARG A 8 -20.60 3.84 36.66
N LEU A 9 -20.77 4.33 37.88
CA LEU A 9 -20.67 5.76 38.18
C LEU A 9 -19.23 6.30 38.07
N LYS A 10 -18.19 5.48 38.35
CA LYS A 10 -16.77 5.88 38.23
C LYS A 10 -16.34 6.17 36.79
N THR A 11 -16.95 5.53 35.79
CA THR A 11 -16.55 5.68 34.39
C THR A 11 -17.41 6.65 33.60
N VAL A 12 -18.58 7.05 34.12
CA VAL A 12 -19.54 7.91 33.41
C VAL A 12 -19.29 9.42 33.62
N HIS A 13 -18.44 9.83 34.55
CA HIS A 13 -18.25 11.25 34.90
C HIS A 13 -17.24 12.06 34.08
N ARG A 14 -16.65 11.56 32.99
CA ARG A 14 -15.68 12.37 32.19
C ARG A 14 -16.31 13.20 31.06
N LYS A 15 -17.62 13.41 31.08
CA LYS A 15 -18.29 14.40 30.22
C LYS A 15 -19.22 15.23 31.11
N ILE A 16 -18.74 16.37 31.62
CA ILE A 16 -19.47 17.62 31.94
C ILE A 16 -18.62 18.47 32.91
N ARG A 17 -18.05 19.57 32.38
CA ARG A 17 -17.87 20.94 32.94
C ARG A 17 -16.55 21.60 32.48
N ARG A 18 -16.68 22.37 31.39
CA ARG A 18 -16.38 23.81 31.27
C ARG A 18 -15.18 24.38 32.07
N GLY A 19 -14.16 24.82 31.32
CA GLY A 19 -13.52 26.13 31.50
C GLY A 19 -12.40 26.26 32.54
N SER A 20 -11.16 26.00 32.12
CA SER A 20 -10.00 26.84 32.47
C SER A 20 -8.87 26.59 31.46
N VAL A 21 -8.46 27.67 30.78
CA VAL A 21 -7.28 27.71 29.90
C VAL A 21 -6.05 27.99 30.77
N PRO A 22 -4.93 27.29 30.55
CA PRO A 22 -3.67 27.98 30.24
C PRO A 22 -3.03 27.48 28.93
N PRO A 23 -2.08 28.24 28.35
CA PRO A 23 -1.74 28.21 26.93
C PRO A 23 -0.64 27.20 26.59
N ASP A 24 -0.45 26.99 25.29
CA ASP A 24 0.64 26.26 24.63
C ASP A 24 0.52 24.74 24.55
N SER A 25 -0.31 24.28 23.61
CA SER A 25 0.01 23.13 22.76
C SER A 25 -0.83 23.17 21.48
N PRO A 26 -0.24 23.00 20.28
CA PRO A 26 -1.03 22.92 19.05
C PRO A 26 -1.88 21.65 19.08
N LEU A 27 -3.18 21.87 19.21
CA LEU A 27 -4.23 20.90 18.96
C LEU A 27 -4.26 20.60 17.46
N ASP A 28 -3.91 19.38 17.06
CA ASP A 28 -4.28 18.89 15.73
C ASP A 28 -5.17 17.65 15.86
N GLY A 29 -6.34 17.75 15.25
CA GLY A 29 -7.49 16.89 15.48
C GLY A 29 -7.25 15.43 15.13
N LEU A 30 -7.74 14.56 16.01
CA LEU A 30 -8.02 13.16 15.71
C LEU A 30 -9.04 13.07 14.55
N PRO A 31 -8.70 12.45 13.42
CA PRO A 31 -9.70 11.93 12.51
C PRO A 31 -9.95 10.47 12.87
N GLY A 32 -11.19 10.17 13.19
CA GLY A 32 -11.68 8.80 13.25
C GLY A 32 -11.66 8.19 11.85
N GLY A 33 -10.64 7.37 11.60
CA GLY A 33 -10.39 6.60 10.39
C GLY A 33 -8.89 6.31 10.28
N PRO A 34 -8.45 5.14 9.80
CA PRO A 34 -7.02 4.91 9.60
C PRO A 34 -6.52 5.93 8.57
N LYS A 35 -5.88 7.01 9.04
CA LYS A 35 -5.17 7.96 8.21
C LYS A 35 -4.14 7.13 7.43
N CYS A 36 -4.25 7.10 6.11
CA CYS A 36 -3.24 6.55 5.19
C CYS A 36 -1.89 7.30 5.23
N GLN A 37 -1.67 8.10 6.27
CA GLN A 37 -0.41 8.79 6.53
C GLN A 37 0.40 7.91 7.48
N MET A 38 0.79 6.73 6.99
CA MET A 38 1.92 6.01 7.60
C MET A 38 3.16 6.88 7.36
N PRO A 39 3.93 7.24 8.42
CA PRO A 39 5.19 7.93 8.24
C PRO A 39 6.16 6.95 7.57
N THR A 40 6.31 7.06 6.25
CA THR A 40 7.24 6.25 5.45
C THR A 40 8.67 6.77 5.57
N ASN A 41 9.12 7.18 6.77
CA ASN A 41 10.52 7.54 7.00
C ASN A 41 11.35 6.25 6.99
N LEU A 42 11.51 5.70 5.79
CA LEU A 42 12.37 4.57 5.51
C LEU A 42 13.79 5.12 5.38
N GLU A 43 14.74 4.56 6.12
CA GLU A 43 16.15 4.93 5.96
C GLU A 43 16.64 4.60 4.54
N GLY A 44 17.51 5.45 3.98
CA GLY A 44 18.11 5.24 2.65
C GLY A 44 17.27 5.68 1.46
N GLN A 45 16.26 6.55 1.65
CA GLN A 45 15.50 7.11 0.53
C GLN A 45 16.33 8.13 -0.25
N LEU A 46 16.36 7.98 -1.57
CA LEU A 46 17.02 8.94 -2.45
C LEU A 46 16.09 10.10 -2.76
N ASP A 47 16.67 11.31 -2.83
CA ASP A 47 15.96 12.54 -3.20
C ASP A 47 16.71 13.29 -4.30
N GLY A 48 16.00 14.22 -4.95
CA GLY A 48 16.55 15.11 -5.99
C GLY A 48 17.26 14.37 -7.12
N ASP A 49 18.53 14.67 -7.32
CA ASP A 49 19.35 14.16 -8.42
C ASP A 49 19.63 12.66 -8.31
N ALA A 50 19.91 12.16 -7.10
CA ALA A 50 20.18 10.74 -6.89
C ALA A 50 18.95 9.87 -7.19
N CYS A 51 17.74 10.37 -6.89
CA CYS A 51 16.50 9.70 -7.28
C CYS A 51 16.34 9.65 -8.80
N ARG A 52 16.66 10.76 -9.50
CA ARG A 52 16.61 10.81 -10.97
C ARG A 52 17.61 9.85 -11.61
N GLU A 53 18.82 9.78 -11.09
CA GLU A 53 19.84 8.84 -11.55
C GLU A 53 19.42 7.40 -11.32
N ALA A 54 18.85 7.08 -10.15
CA ALA A 54 18.34 5.74 -9.86
C ALA A 54 17.22 5.34 -10.84
N MET A 55 16.30 6.25 -11.16
CA MET A 55 15.27 6.02 -12.18
C MET A 55 15.87 5.79 -13.58
N SER A 56 16.88 6.58 -13.95
CA SER A 56 17.59 6.38 -15.22
C SER A 56 18.31 5.02 -15.27
N LEU A 57 18.93 4.62 -14.16
CA LEU A 57 19.61 3.32 -14.05
C LEU A 57 18.60 2.17 -14.16
N LEU A 58 17.43 2.29 -13.53
CA LEU A 58 16.37 1.29 -13.57
C LEU A 58 15.90 0.97 -14.99
N ASN A 59 15.96 1.93 -15.91
CA ASN A 59 15.60 1.72 -17.33
C ASN A 59 16.60 0.85 -18.10
N HIS A 60 17.86 0.76 -17.65
CA HIS A 60 18.92 0.06 -18.38
C HIS A 60 19.48 -1.16 -17.64
N THR A 61 19.35 -1.22 -16.32
CA THR A 61 19.86 -2.34 -15.53
C THR A 61 19.00 -3.60 -15.71
N THR A 62 19.63 -4.77 -15.76
CA THR A 62 18.98 -6.09 -15.78
C THR A 62 19.20 -6.89 -14.50
N ASP A 63 20.02 -6.37 -13.58
CA ASP A 63 20.31 -7.05 -12.31
C ASP A 63 19.14 -6.89 -11.35
N LYS A 64 18.50 -8.00 -11.03
CA LYS A 64 17.35 -8.04 -10.12
C LYS A 64 17.70 -7.43 -8.76
N SER A 65 18.87 -7.74 -8.19
CA SER A 65 19.24 -7.25 -6.86
C SER A 65 19.33 -5.72 -6.82
N VAL A 66 19.98 -5.13 -7.82
CA VAL A 66 20.09 -3.69 -8.00
C VAL A 66 18.72 -3.08 -8.24
N ILE A 67 17.85 -3.74 -9.02
CA ILE A 67 16.49 -3.26 -9.27
C ILE A 67 15.68 -3.22 -7.97
N PHE A 68 15.63 -4.31 -7.20
CA PHE A 68 14.91 -4.34 -5.92
C PHE A 68 15.40 -3.26 -4.96
N GLN A 69 16.72 -3.07 -4.87
CA GLN A 69 17.35 -2.05 -4.05
C GLN A 69 16.98 -0.63 -4.51
N LYS A 70 17.17 -0.30 -5.79
CA LYS A 70 16.82 1.03 -6.33
C LYS A 70 15.32 1.31 -6.30
N MET A 71 14.50 0.29 -6.48
CA MET A 71 13.05 0.41 -6.32
C MET A 71 12.70 0.74 -4.86
N ARG A 72 13.36 0.13 -3.88
CA ARG A 72 13.19 0.46 -2.46
C ARG A 72 13.62 1.89 -2.15
N GLU A 73 14.77 2.30 -2.66
CA GLU A 73 15.35 3.64 -2.44
C GLU A 73 14.50 4.78 -3.05
N THR A 74 13.74 4.50 -4.11
CA THR A 74 12.85 5.47 -4.79
C THR A 74 11.40 5.43 -4.28
N PHE A 75 11.13 4.65 -3.22
CA PHE A 75 9.78 4.37 -2.75
C PHE A 75 8.98 5.62 -2.35
N GLN A 76 9.56 6.56 -1.60
CA GLN A 76 8.89 7.80 -1.21
C GLN A 76 8.53 8.65 -2.43
N HIS A 77 9.42 8.74 -3.42
CA HIS A 77 9.16 9.46 -4.67
C HIS A 77 7.94 8.87 -5.38
N ARG A 78 7.88 7.55 -5.48
CA ARG A 78 6.75 6.82 -6.06
C ARG A 78 5.47 7.00 -5.26
N GLN A 79 5.54 6.95 -3.92
CA GLN A 79 4.37 7.15 -3.07
C GLN A 79 3.77 8.56 -3.24
N LYS A 80 4.62 9.58 -3.41
CA LYS A 80 4.18 10.95 -3.76
C LYS A 80 3.48 10.96 -5.12
N LEU A 81 4.02 10.25 -6.13
CA LEU A 81 3.42 10.15 -7.45
C LEU A 81 2.04 9.46 -7.44
N VAL A 82 1.90 8.38 -6.67
CA VAL A 82 0.65 7.62 -6.54
C VAL A 82 -0.44 8.44 -5.85
N LYS A 83 -0.07 9.25 -4.85
CA LYS A 83 -1.00 10.15 -4.15
C LYS A 83 -1.50 11.30 -5.04
N ASN A 84 -0.78 11.63 -6.11
CA ASN A 84 -1.13 12.70 -7.04
C ASN A 84 -1.93 12.13 -8.23
N PRO A 85 -3.24 12.43 -8.35
CA PRO A 85 -4.11 11.82 -9.36
C PRO A 85 -3.72 12.15 -10.81
N GLY A 86 -3.04 13.28 -11.05
CA GLY A 86 -2.54 13.65 -12.38
C GLY A 86 -1.25 12.91 -12.79
N SER A 87 -0.49 12.39 -11.83
CA SER A 87 0.80 11.73 -12.09
C SER A 87 0.74 10.21 -11.91
N SER A 88 -0.27 9.71 -11.18
CA SER A 88 -0.48 8.28 -10.96
C SER A 88 -0.68 7.49 -12.25
N VAL A 89 -1.24 8.11 -13.30
CA VAL A 89 -1.41 7.49 -14.62
C VAL A 89 -0.09 7.16 -15.31
N HIS A 90 1.00 7.87 -14.99
CA HIS A 90 2.31 7.70 -15.60
C HIS A 90 3.26 6.84 -14.75
N ILE A 91 2.80 6.28 -13.64
CA ILE A 91 3.66 5.51 -12.72
C ILE A 91 4.29 4.29 -13.40
N LEU A 92 3.50 3.53 -14.17
CA LEU A 92 3.98 2.34 -14.87
C LEU A 92 4.88 2.69 -16.06
N SER A 93 4.72 3.88 -16.64
CA SER A 93 5.63 4.40 -17.67
C SER A 93 6.95 4.88 -17.08
N THR A 94 6.91 5.47 -15.89
CA THR A 94 8.10 5.97 -15.18
C THR A 94 8.91 4.83 -14.55
N PHE A 95 8.23 3.77 -14.11
CA PHE A 95 8.82 2.58 -13.51
C PHE A 95 8.41 1.31 -14.27
N PRO A 96 8.95 1.11 -15.49
CA PRO A 96 8.55 -0.01 -16.34
C PRO A 96 8.86 -1.38 -15.71
N ARG A 97 9.83 -1.44 -14.79
CA ARG A 97 10.22 -2.67 -14.08
C ARG A 97 9.08 -3.33 -13.31
N PHE A 98 8.02 -2.60 -12.94
CA PHE A 98 6.81 -3.19 -12.36
C PHE A 98 6.09 -4.18 -13.29
N LEU A 99 6.24 -4.02 -14.61
CA LEU A 99 5.63 -4.91 -15.60
C LEU A 99 6.48 -6.17 -15.83
N ASP A 100 7.80 -6.03 -15.75
CA ASP A 100 8.73 -7.10 -16.08
C ASP A 100 9.12 -7.98 -14.89
N ILE A 101 9.19 -7.41 -13.69
CA ILE A 101 9.75 -8.06 -12.50
C ILE A 101 8.68 -8.33 -11.46
N LYS A 102 8.45 -9.63 -11.22
CA LYS A 102 7.57 -10.12 -10.16
C LYS A 102 8.17 -9.81 -8.78
N GLY A 103 7.30 -9.52 -7.80
CA GLY A 103 7.69 -9.26 -6.41
C GLY A 103 7.97 -7.79 -6.07
N LEU A 104 8.08 -6.89 -7.06
CA LEU A 104 8.26 -5.45 -6.77
C LEU A 104 7.04 -4.82 -6.09
N VAL A 105 5.84 -5.25 -6.50
CA VAL A 105 4.60 -4.82 -5.86
C VAL A 105 4.55 -5.32 -4.42
N GLU A 106 4.89 -6.59 -4.19
CA GLU A 106 4.96 -7.16 -2.83
C GLU A 106 5.96 -6.42 -1.94
N GLN A 107 7.15 -6.09 -2.47
CA GLN A 107 8.13 -5.27 -1.75
C GLN A 107 7.51 -3.96 -1.29
N ASP A 108 6.82 -3.24 -2.16
CA ASP A 108 6.17 -1.98 -1.81
C ASP A 108 5.09 -2.15 -0.73
N PHE A 109 4.31 -3.23 -0.79
CA PHE A 109 3.33 -3.52 0.25
C PHE A 109 3.99 -3.79 1.60
N THR A 110 5.08 -4.55 1.62
CA THR A 110 5.87 -4.78 2.84
C THR A 110 6.48 -3.49 3.37
N LEU A 111 6.91 -2.57 2.51
CA LEU A 111 7.39 -1.25 2.92
C LEU A 111 6.27 -0.33 3.46
N LEU A 112 5.03 -0.52 3.01
CA LEU A 112 3.88 0.28 3.45
C LEU A 112 3.26 -0.24 4.75
N PHE A 113 3.17 -1.57 4.90
CA PHE A 113 2.34 -2.22 5.92
C PHE A 113 3.10 -3.23 6.80
N ASP A 114 4.42 -3.35 6.61
CA ASP A 114 5.27 -4.36 7.24
C ASP A 114 5.02 -5.79 6.72
N GLU A 115 5.98 -6.68 7.01
CA GLU A 115 5.97 -8.08 6.54
C GLU A 115 4.80 -8.89 7.10
N GLU A 116 4.39 -8.63 8.34
CA GLU A 116 3.27 -9.35 8.94
C GLU A 116 1.95 -9.00 8.23
N THR A 117 1.72 -7.74 7.91
CA THR A 117 0.47 -7.33 7.26
C THR A 117 0.48 -7.70 5.78
N SER A 118 1.63 -7.60 5.11
CA SER A 118 1.74 -8.00 3.70
C SER A 118 1.53 -9.51 3.53
N SER A 119 2.09 -10.34 4.42
CA SER A 119 1.86 -11.79 4.40
C SER A 119 0.40 -12.15 4.65
N ARG A 120 -0.29 -11.46 5.58
CA ARG A 120 -1.74 -11.64 5.81
C ARG A 120 -2.58 -11.23 4.61
N LEU A 121 -2.17 -10.20 3.86
CA LEU A 121 -2.83 -9.80 2.62
C LEU A 121 -2.69 -10.89 1.56
N LEU A 122 -1.49 -11.47 1.39
CA LEU A 122 -1.25 -12.56 0.45
C LEU A 122 -2.04 -13.82 0.81
N GLN A 123 -2.12 -14.17 2.10
CA GLN A 123 -2.95 -15.29 2.58
C GLN A 123 -4.43 -15.12 2.22
N LYS A 124 -4.93 -13.87 2.23
CA LYS A 124 -6.32 -13.54 1.88
C LYS A 124 -6.49 -13.10 0.43
N TRP A 125 -5.43 -13.14 -0.38
CA TRP A 125 -5.44 -12.59 -1.73
C TRP A 125 -6.42 -13.35 -2.63
N ASP A 126 -6.24 -14.66 -2.76
CA ASP A 126 -7.10 -15.48 -3.62
C ASP A 126 -8.53 -15.61 -3.11
N THR A 127 -8.73 -15.54 -1.80
CA THR A 127 -10.04 -15.77 -1.17
C THR A 127 -10.91 -14.51 -1.11
N PHE A 128 -10.32 -13.34 -0.84
CA PHE A 128 -11.07 -12.10 -0.62
C PHE A 128 -10.68 -10.98 -1.57
N PHE A 129 -9.40 -10.73 -1.83
CA PHE A 129 -8.99 -9.53 -2.56
C PHE A 129 -9.11 -9.70 -4.07
N ARG A 130 -8.55 -10.77 -4.63
CA ARG A 130 -8.59 -11.09 -6.06
C ARG A 130 -10.01 -11.05 -6.65
N PRO A 131 -11.03 -11.74 -6.09
CA PRO A 131 -12.38 -11.68 -6.67
C PRO A 131 -12.99 -10.28 -6.59
N ASN A 132 -12.70 -9.50 -5.55
CA ASN A 132 -13.17 -8.13 -5.42
C ASN A 132 -12.48 -7.18 -6.42
N VAL A 133 -11.17 -7.33 -6.63
CA VAL A 133 -10.41 -6.56 -7.64
C VAL A 133 -10.93 -6.87 -9.04
N ILE A 134 -11.16 -8.15 -9.37
CA ILE A 134 -11.76 -8.56 -10.65
C ILE A 134 -13.16 -7.97 -10.82
N LYS A 135 -14.00 -8.02 -9.77
CA LYS A 135 -15.34 -7.46 -9.79
C LYS A 135 -15.34 -5.94 -10.04
N GLU A 136 -14.44 -5.20 -9.40
CA GLU A 136 -14.30 -3.76 -9.63
C GLU A 136 -13.71 -3.46 -11.02
N ALA A 137 -12.75 -4.26 -11.50
CA ALA A 137 -12.20 -4.11 -12.84
C ALA A 137 -13.28 -4.30 -13.93
N LYS A 138 -14.24 -5.22 -13.73
CA LYS A 138 -15.40 -5.39 -14.63
C LYS A 138 -16.34 -4.18 -14.69
N ARG A 139 -16.32 -3.30 -13.68
CA ARG A 139 -17.11 -2.05 -13.68
C ARG A 139 -16.44 -0.91 -14.44
N LEU A 140 -15.17 -1.03 -14.78
CA LEU A 140 -14.44 -0.02 -15.53
C LEU A 140 -14.81 -0.09 -17.02
N THR A 141 -14.59 1.01 -17.74
CA THR A 141 -14.75 1.04 -19.20
C THR A 141 -13.89 -0.06 -19.82
N SER A 142 -14.54 -0.96 -20.55
CA SER A 142 -13.87 -2.11 -21.17
C SER A 142 -12.92 -1.63 -22.27
N THR A 143 -11.61 -1.77 -22.02
CA THR A 143 -10.58 -1.63 -23.05
C THR A 143 -10.05 -3.01 -23.44
N ALA A 144 -9.36 -3.10 -24.58
CA ALA A 144 -8.78 -4.36 -25.05
C ALA A 144 -7.78 -4.94 -24.04
N GLU A 145 -6.96 -4.08 -23.45
CA GLU A 145 -5.94 -4.43 -22.45
C GLU A 145 -6.60 -4.94 -21.17
N LEU A 146 -7.64 -4.26 -20.69
CA LEU A 146 -8.40 -4.67 -19.50
C LEU A 146 -9.08 -6.03 -19.71
N SER A 147 -9.58 -6.29 -20.92
CA SER A 147 -10.21 -7.57 -21.26
C SER A 147 -9.20 -8.71 -21.27
N GLN A 148 -8.00 -8.51 -21.82
CA GLN A 148 -6.91 -9.50 -21.77
C GLN A 148 -6.43 -9.78 -20.34
N LEU A 149 -6.34 -8.74 -19.50
CA LEU A 149 -5.99 -8.88 -18.09
C LEU A 149 -7.06 -9.65 -17.31
N LEU A 150 -8.35 -9.37 -17.53
CA LEU A 150 -9.46 -10.11 -16.91
C LEU A 150 -9.45 -11.59 -17.31
N LEU A 151 -9.27 -11.91 -18.59
CA LEU A 151 -9.16 -13.29 -19.07
C LEU A 151 -7.98 -14.04 -18.43
N SER A 152 -6.84 -13.37 -18.27
CA SER A 152 -5.66 -13.94 -17.62
C SER A 152 -5.87 -14.12 -16.12
N ALA A 153 -6.58 -13.20 -15.48
CA ALA A 153 -6.91 -13.24 -14.05
C ALA A 153 -8.04 -14.21 -13.72
N GLU A 154 -8.90 -14.57 -14.66
CA GLU A 154 -9.99 -15.55 -14.49
C GLU A 154 -9.59 -16.97 -14.83
N ARG A 155 -8.49 -17.17 -15.58
CA ARG A 155 -7.90 -18.49 -15.70
C ARG A 155 -7.51 -18.99 -14.31
N PRO A 156 -8.03 -20.13 -13.85
CA PRO A 156 -7.37 -20.84 -12.77
C PRO A 156 -5.95 -21.12 -13.26
N GLN A 157 -4.93 -20.90 -12.42
CA GLN A 157 -3.68 -21.62 -12.62
C GLN A 157 -4.07 -23.09 -12.58
N GLY A 158 -4.20 -23.70 -13.76
CA GLY A 158 -4.33 -25.13 -13.89
C GLY A 158 -3.12 -25.73 -13.20
N ASN A 159 -3.39 -26.65 -12.28
CA ASN A 159 -2.39 -27.45 -11.59
C ASN A 159 -1.21 -27.79 -12.51
N ASP A 160 -0.03 -27.21 -12.26
CA ASP A 160 1.24 -27.83 -12.63
C ASP A 160 1.48 -28.99 -11.63
N LEU A 161 0.65 -30.02 -11.76
CA LEU A 161 0.87 -31.36 -11.22
C LEU A 161 0.67 -32.33 -12.38
N ASP A 162 1.57 -32.26 -13.37
CA ASP A 162 1.94 -33.43 -14.15
C ASP A 162 3.31 -33.21 -14.80
N GLU A 163 4.37 -33.55 -14.07
CA GLU A 163 5.55 -34.12 -14.73
C GLU A 163 5.68 -35.55 -14.23
N THR A 164 5.08 -36.45 -15.01
CA THR A 164 5.23 -37.89 -14.93
C THR A 164 6.68 -38.28 -15.21
N ARG A 165 7.34 -38.97 -14.26
CA ARG A 165 7.90 -40.33 -14.40
C ARG A 165 9.12 -40.60 -13.52
#